data_AF-A0A957RKK3-F1
#
_entry.id   AF-A0A957RKK3-F1
#
_cell.length_a   1.000
_cell.length_b   1.000
_cell.length_c   1.000
_cell.angle_alpha   90.00
_cell.angle_beta   90.00
_cell.angle_gamma   90.00
#
_symmetry.space_group_name_H-M   'P 1'
#
loop_
_entity.id
_entity.type
_entity.pdbx_description
1 polymer ?
#
loop_
_entity_poly.entity_id
_entity_poly.type
_entity_poly.pdbx_seq_one_letter_code
_entity_poly.pdbx_strand_id
1 'polypeptide(L)'
;AAAPRNLDSRLGQLGINIQDAEVAPGQQYWRLIEVRWEDEQQAGGKHHIYVDVLDENGNRVQGQPVTVYWGDGNYTAALEDKPAPDYGFNYQMYASGYAYNVKVEGLPSDVLSGAGMGDVANRFKGIHVAYYLLYQKATK
;
A
#
# COMPACT_ATOMS: atom_id res chain seq x y z
N ALA A 1 -3.78 -0.10 -21.91
CA ALA A 1 -3.94 -1.34 -21.12
C ALA A 1 -3.34 -1.11 -19.75
N ALA A 2 -4.01 -1.50 -18.67
CA ALA A 2 -3.53 -1.22 -17.33
C ALA A 2 -2.27 -2.07 -17.02
N ALA A 3 -1.27 -1.47 -16.36
CA ALA A 3 0.03 -2.10 -16.08
C ALA A 3 -0.13 -3.43 -15.31
N PRO A 4 0.70 -4.47 -15.60
CA PRO A 4 0.66 -5.72 -14.86
C PRO A 4 0.96 -5.49 -13.38
N ARG A 5 0.37 -6.34 -12.50
CA ARG A 5 0.66 -6.28 -11.07
C ARG A 5 1.91 -7.09 -10.73
N ASN A 6 2.79 -6.52 -9.91
CA ASN A 6 3.91 -7.18 -9.24
C ASN A 6 3.55 -7.36 -7.75
N LEU A 7 3.00 -8.51 -7.40
CA LEU A 7 2.53 -8.78 -6.04
C LEU A 7 3.44 -9.79 -5.35
N ASP A 8 3.88 -9.49 -4.13
CA ASP A 8 4.66 -10.42 -3.32
C ASP A 8 3.91 -11.76 -3.20
N SER A 9 4.58 -12.85 -3.53
CA SER A 9 3.98 -14.19 -3.50
C SER A 9 3.48 -14.62 -2.11
N ARG A 10 3.94 -13.95 -1.04
CA ARG A 10 3.61 -14.27 0.35
C ARG A 10 2.33 -13.59 0.86
N LEU A 11 1.72 -12.67 0.10
CA LEU A 11 0.55 -11.91 0.58
C LEU A 11 -0.60 -12.80 1.06
N GLY A 12 -0.93 -13.86 0.31
CA GLY A 12 -1.98 -14.79 0.72
C GLY A 12 -1.68 -15.50 2.03
N GLN A 13 -0.41 -15.84 2.28
CA GLN A 13 0.03 -16.47 3.55
C GLN A 13 -0.01 -15.47 4.72
N LEU A 14 0.20 -14.18 4.43
CA LEU A 14 0.08 -13.09 5.39
C LEU A 14 -1.39 -12.70 5.66
N GLY A 15 -2.36 -13.30 4.97
CA GLY A 15 -3.78 -12.94 5.04
C GLY A 15 -4.10 -11.57 4.44
N ILE A 16 -3.23 -11.06 3.56
CA ILE A 16 -3.39 -9.76 2.90
C ILE A 16 -4.21 -9.96 1.63
N ASN A 17 -5.18 -9.06 1.43
CA ASN A 17 -6.06 -9.08 0.27
C ASN A 17 -6.00 -7.74 -0.47
N ILE A 18 -6.13 -7.80 -1.80
CA ILE A 18 -6.31 -6.63 -2.65
C ILE A 18 -7.77 -6.65 -3.10
N GLN A 19 -8.51 -5.60 -2.73
CA GLN A 19 -9.86 -5.37 -3.20
C GLN A 19 -9.78 -4.44 -4.40
N ASP A 20 -10.22 -4.92 -5.56
CA ASP A 20 -10.20 -4.12 -6.79
C ASP A 20 -11.22 -2.98 -6.71
N ALA A 21 -10.89 -1.83 -7.27
CA ALA A 21 -11.83 -0.71 -7.39
C ALA A 21 -13.06 -1.11 -8.22
N GLU A 22 -14.25 -0.83 -7.68
CA GLU A 22 -15.51 -0.99 -8.41
C GLU A 22 -15.71 0.17 -9.40
N VAL A 23 -15.20 0.02 -10.62
CA VAL A 23 -15.31 1.03 -11.68
C VAL A 23 -15.90 0.47 -12.97
N ALA A 24 -16.51 1.33 -13.78
CA ALA A 24 -17.03 1.00 -15.10
C ALA A 24 -15.93 1.04 -16.19
N PRO A 25 -16.10 0.36 -17.34
CA PRO A 25 -15.18 0.51 -18.47
C PRO A 25 -15.01 1.98 -18.87
N GLY A 26 -13.78 2.43 -19.10
CA GLY A 26 -13.46 3.83 -19.42
C GLY A 26 -13.35 4.77 -18.22
N GLN A 27 -13.62 4.32 -16.99
CA GLN A 27 -13.47 5.14 -15.78
C GLN A 27 -12.02 5.06 -15.24
N GLN A 28 -11.49 6.21 -14.83
CA GLN A 28 -10.19 6.31 -14.18
C GLN A 28 -10.26 5.89 -12.70
N TYR A 29 -9.21 5.22 -12.24
CA TYR A 29 -9.05 4.74 -10.87
C TYR A 29 -7.57 4.63 -10.49
N TRP A 30 -7.30 4.51 -9.20
CA TRP A 30 -5.98 4.19 -8.67
C TRP A 30 -5.82 2.68 -8.58
N ARG A 31 -5.00 2.12 -9.46
CA ARG A 31 -4.67 0.70 -9.47
C ARG A 31 -3.46 0.43 -8.58
N LEU A 32 -3.56 -0.51 -7.66
CA LEU A 32 -2.41 -1.04 -6.93
C LEU A 32 -1.63 -1.98 -7.87
N ILE A 33 -0.46 -1.54 -8.30
CA ILE A 33 0.37 -2.24 -9.29
C ILE A 33 1.56 -2.96 -8.68
N GLU A 34 2.03 -2.53 -7.50
CA GLU A 34 3.08 -3.26 -6.77
C GLU A 34 2.74 -3.38 -5.29
N VAL A 35 2.98 -4.57 -4.75
CA VAL A 35 3.04 -4.80 -3.30
C VAL A 35 4.28 -5.62 -3.01
N ARG A 36 5.23 -5.02 -2.30
CA ARG A 36 6.41 -5.71 -1.76
C ARG A 36 6.32 -5.79 -0.24
N TRP A 37 6.70 -6.93 0.31
CA TRP A 37 6.80 -7.13 1.76
C TRP A 37 8.24 -7.45 2.16
N GLU A 38 8.71 -6.79 3.22
CA GLU A 38 9.99 -7.07 3.85
C GLU A 38 9.75 -7.75 5.20
N ASP A 39 10.39 -8.90 5.40
CA ASP A 39 10.43 -9.57 6.70
C ASP A 39 11.29 -8.78 7.72
N GLU A 40 11.41 -9.30 8.94
CA GLU A 40 12.14 -8.63 10.03
C GLU A 40 13.60 -8.32 9.68
N GLN A 41 14.27 -9.25 9.00
CA GLN A 41 15.67 -9.06 8.64
C GLN A 41 15.79 -8.01 7.54
N GLN A 42 14.93 -8.08 6.52
CA GLN A 42 14.91 -7.13 5.39
C GLN A 42 14.51 -5.72 5.84
N ALA A 43 13.52 -5.61 6.72
CA ALA A 43 13.01 -4.35 7.24
C ALA A 43 14.02 -3.63 8.14
N GLY A 44 14.97 -4.37 8.74
CA GLY A 44 16.07 -3.78 9.51
C GLY A 44 15.59 -2.90 10.67
N GLY A 45 14.51 -3.30 11.32
CA GLY A 45 13.87 -2.56 12.42
C GLY A 45 12.78 -1.58 11.99
N LYS A 46 12.52 -1.38 10.69
CA LYS A 46 11.36 -0.62 10.20
C LYS A 46 10.06 -1.40 10.45
N HIS A 47 9.00 -0.68 10.81
CA HIS A 47 7.64 -1.21 10.93
C HIS A 47 6.65 -0.33 10.14
N HIS A 48 6.91 -0.12 8.84
CA HIS A 48 6.24 0.93 8.07
C HIS A 48 5.40 0.40 6.91
N ILE A 49 4.39 1.18 6.54
CA ILE A 49 3.76 1.13 5.22
C ILE A 49 4.30 2.33 4.42
N TYR A 50 4.97 2.06 3.32
CA TYR A 50 5.45 3.04 2.36
C TYR A 50 4.54 3.04 1.13
N VAL A 51 4.15 4.23 0.65
CA VAL A 51 3.27 4.35 -0.52
C VAL A 51 3.79 5.40 -1.50
N ASP A 52 3.74 5.04 -2.78
CA ASP A 52 3.91 5.93 -3.90
C ASP A 52 2.71 5.86 -4.83
N VAL A 53 2.47 6.98 -5.51
CA VAL A 53 1.38 7.10 -6.48
C VAL A 53 1.94 7.72 -7.75
N LEU A 54 1.70 7.04 -8.87
CA LEU A 54 2.16 7.43 -10.19
C LEU A 54 0.99 7.84 -11.08
N ASP A 55 1.22 8.77 -11.99
CA ASP A 55 0.32 9.04 -13.11
C ASP A 55 0.38 7.90 -14.16
N GLU A 56 -0.42 8.04 -15.22
CA GLU A 56 -0.51 7.07 -16.30
C GLU A 56 0.82 6.89 -17.07
N ASN A 57 1.72 7.87 -16.99
CA ASN A 57 3.03 7.88 -17.63
C ASN A 57 4.15 7.36 -16.72
N GLY A 58 3.84 7.04 -15.46
CA GLY A 58 4.81 6.56 -14.47
C GLY A 58 5.52 7.67 -13.68
N ASN A 59 5.05 8.92 -13.75
CA ASN A 59 5.59 10.02 -12.95
C ASN A 59 4.92 10.09 -11.59
N ARG A 60 5.68 10.35 -10.52
CA ARG A 60 5.11 10.53 -9.19
C ARG A 60 4.15 11.72 -9.16
N VAL A 61 2.96 11.50 -8.61
CA VAL A 61 1.96 12.55 -8.36
C VAL A 61 2.22 13.13 -6.98
N GLN A 62 3.11 14.14 -6.91
CA GLN A 62 3.35 14.87 -5.66
C GLN A 62 2.06 15.46 -5.10
N GLY A 63 1.94 15.49 -3.78
CA GLY A 63 0.74 16.02 -3.12
C GLY A 63 -0.46 15.08 -3.13
N GLN A 64 -0.41 13.95 -3.84
CA GLN A 64 -1.53 13.00 -3.92
C GLN A 64 -1.82 12.40 -2.54
N PRO A 65 -3.05 12.55 -1.99
CA PRO A 65 -3.40 11.97 -0.70
C PRO A 65 -3.50 10.45 -0.71
N VAL A 66 -2.92 9.84 0.32
CA VAL A 66 -3.00 8.41 0.66
C VAL A 66 -3.57 8.29 2.07
N THR A 67 -4.44 7.29 2.25
CA THR A 67 -5.09 7.02 3.53
C THR A 67 -4.76 5.62 4.01
N VAL A 68 -4.29 5.54 5.26
CA VAL A 68 -4.22 4.31 6.05
C VAL A 68 -5.36 4.34 7.06
N TYR A 69 -6.15 3.27 7.16
CA TYR A 69 -7.30 3.21 8.08
C TYR A 69 -7.43 1.88 8.81
N TRP A 70 -8.00 1.93 10.01
CA TRP A 70 -8.12 0.81 10.95
C TRP A 70 -9.34 1.02 11.86
N GLY A 71 -10.21 0.02 12.03
CA GLY A 71 -11.46 0.20 12.81
C GLY A 71 -12.20 1.48 12.40
N ASP A 72 -12.46 2.35 13.37
CA ASP A 72 -13.10 3.66 13.15
C ASP A 72 -12.08 4.82 12.94
N GLY A 73 -10.78 4.52 12.93
CA GLY A 73 -9.69 5.49 12.80
C GLY A 73 -9.07 5.53 11.40
N ASN A 74 -8.44 6.66 11.07
CA ASN A 74 -7.66 6.82 9.85
C ASN A 74 -6.55 7.86 9.99
N TYR A 75 -5.58 7.78 9.09
CA TYR A 75 -4.54 8.77 8.86
C TYR A 75 -4.45 9.02 7.36
N THR A 76 -4.60 10.28 6.96
CA THR A 76 -4.48 10.72 5.57
C THR A 76 -3.39 11.78 5.47
N ALA A 77 -2.45 11.58 4.54
CA ALA A 77 -1.43 12.58 4.23
C ALA A 77 -1.11 12.58 2.75
N ALA A 78 -0.62 13.72 2.28
CA ALA A 78 -0.16 13.91 0.92
C ALA A 78 1.23 13.30 0.71
N LEU A 79 1.50 12.80 -0.50
CA LEU A 79 2.84 12.42 -0.92
C LEU A 79 3.81 13.61 -0.79
N GLU A 80 4.89 13.42 -0.03
CA GLU A 80 6.00 14.36 0.09
C GLU A 80 6.89 14.34 -1.16
N ASP A 81 7.58 15.46 -1.40
CA ASP A 81 8.61 15.54 -2.43
C ASP A 81 9.92 14.93 -1.93
N LYS A 82 10.10 13.63 -2.20
CA LYS A 82 11.30 12.86 -1.89
C LYS A 82 11.95 12.35 -3.16
N PRO A 83 13.28 12.36 -3.27
CA PRO A 83 13.97 11.75 -4.39
C PRO A 83 13.75 10.23 -4.40
N ALA A 84 13.67 9.63 -5.58
CA ALA A 84 13.76 8.18 -5.70
C ALA A 84 15.12 7.69 -5.13
N PRO A 85 15.18 6.53 -4.46
CA PRO A 85 14.15 5.50 -4.36
C PRO A 85 13.17 5.68 -3.17
N ASP A 86 13.22 6.79 -2.44
CA ASP A 86 12.38 6.99 -1.26
C ASP A 86 10.92 7.26 -1.64
N TYR A 87 9.99 6.58 -0.96
CA TYR A 87 8.55 6.71 -1.18
C TYR A 87 8.03 8.02 -0.56
N GLY A 88 7.08 8.66 -1.25
CA GLY A 88 6.53 9.96 -0.87
C GLY A 88 5.64 9.90 0.37
N PHE A 89 5.02 8.75 0.67
CA PHE A 89 4.21 8.55 1.88
C PHE A 89 4.80 7.43 2.76
N ASN A 90 4.75 7.62 4.08
CA ASN A 90 5.10 6.59 5.05
C ASN A 90 4.18 6.65 6.27
N TYR A 91 3.85 5.48 6.83
CA TYR A 91 3.06 5.35 8.06
C TYR A 91 3.69 4.30 8.97
N GLN A 92 3.96 4.67 10.23
CA GLN A 92 4.46 3.76 11.27
C GLN A 92 3.32 2.89 11.80
N MET A 93 3.46 1.57 11.70
CA MET A 93 2.52 0.60 12.25
C MET A 93 2.82 0.33 13.73
N TYR A 94 1.78 0.29 14.55
CA TYR A 94 1.90 -0.07 15.98
C TYR A 94 1.08 -1.31 16.34
N ALA A 95 0.20 -1.77 15.46
CA ALA A 95 -0.60 -2.97 15.65
C ALA A 95 -0.07 -4.14 14.81
N SER A 96 -0.19 -5.34 15.37
CA SER A 96 0.08 -6.61 14.70
C SER A 96 -1.20 -7.18 14.07
N GLY A 97 -1.08 -8.24 13.28
CA GLY A 97 -2.25 -8.84 12.63
C GLY A 97 -2.81 -7.96 11.52
N TYR A 98 -4.09 -8.15 11.22
CA TYR A 98 -4.78 -7.56 10.07
C TYR A 98 -5.30 -6.14 10.34
N ALA A 99 -4.45 -5.29 10.91
CA ALA A 99 -4.87 -4.03 11.52
C ALA A 99 -5.17 -2.91 10.51
N TYR A 100 -4.42 -2.85 9.41
CA TYR A 100 -4.38 -1.69 8.54
C TYR A 100 -4.85 -1.99 7.13
N ASN A 101 -5.54 -1.01 6.56
CA ASN A 101 -5.94 -0.98 5.16
C ASN A 101 -5.41 0.30 4.52
N VAL A 102 -5.14 0.28 3.22
CA VAL A 102 -4.50 1.39 2.50
C VAL A 102 -5.22 1.65 1.19
N LYS A 103 -5.47 2.92 0.88
CA LYS A 103 -6.06 3.38 -0.39
C LYS A 103 -5.48 4.73 -0.79
N VAL A 104 -5.64 5.08 -2.07
CA VAL A 104 -5.35 6.42 -2.60
C VAL A 104 -6.65 7.20 -2.75
N GLU A 105 -6.65 8.47 -2.36
CA GLU A 105 -7.85 9.30 -2.36
C GLU A 105 -8.10 10.01 -3.72
N GLY A 106 -9.30 10.56 -3.90
CA GLY A 106 -9.65 11.42 -5.05
C GLY A 106 -10.17 10.71 -6.30
N LEU A 107 -9.90 9.42 -6.47
CA LEU A 107 -10.56 8.53 -7.45
C LEU A 107 -10.94 7.22 -6.73
N PRO A 108 -11.81 6.38 -7.31
CA PRO A 108 -11.90 4.99 -6.88
C PRO A 108 -10.50 4.37 -6.83
N SER A 109 -10.25 3.55 -5.82
CA SER A 109 -8.92 3.00 -5.56
C SER A 109 -9.03 1.53 -5.25
N ASP A 110 -8.08 0.76 -5.75
CA ASP A 110 -7.80 -0.53 -5.16
C ASP A 110 -7.46 -0.33 -3.68
N VAL A 111 -7.75 -1.33 -2.86
CA VAL A 111 -7.49 -1.30 -1.43
C VAL A 111 -6.62 -2.48 -1.07
N LEU A 112 -5.45 -2.22 -0.48
CA LEU A 112 -4.74 -3.25 0.26
C LEU A 112 -5.37 -3.38 1.64
N SER A 113 -5.73 -4.60 2.04
CA SER A 113 -6.37 -4.88 3.33
C SER A 113 -5.61 -5.94 4.12
N GLY A 114 -5.58 -5.75 5.45
CA GLY A 114 -4.97 -6.70 6.37
C GLY A 114 -3.46 -6.55 6.56
N ALA A 115 -2.89 -5.38 6.32
CA ALA A 115 -1.51 -5.07 6.70
C ALA A 115 -1.37 -4.94 8.23
N GLY A 116 -0.15 -5.11 8.71
CA GLY A 116 0.24 -4.93 10.11
C GLY A 116 1.53 -5.65 10.44
N MET A 117 2.03 -5.44 11.65
CA MET A 117 3.20 -6.16 12.16
C MET A 117 2.92 -7.67 12.29
N GLY A 118 3.97 -8.48 12.34
CA GLY A 118 3.89 -9.94 12.36
C GLY A 118 4.25 -10.57 11.01
N ASP A 119 4.86 -11.74 11.06
CA ASP A 119 5.27 -12.51 9.87
C ASP A 119 4.27 -13.64 9.55
N VAL A 120 4.61 -14.47 8.56
CA VAL A 120 3.79 -15.60 8.12
C VAL A 120 3.53 -16.61 9.24
N ALA A 121 4.50 -16.88 10.11
CA ALA A 121 4.38 -17.86 11.18
C ALA A 121 3.73 -17.28 12.45
N ASN A 122 3.90 -15.98 12.67
CA ASN A 122 3.61 -15.28 13.91
C ASN A 122 2.83 -13.99 13.64
N ARG A 123 1.73 -14.12 12.90
CA ARG A 123 0.96 -12.99 12.35
C ARG A 123 0.52 -11.94 13.37
N PHE A 124 0.29 -12.34 14.62
CA PHE A 124 -0.19 -11.47 15.71
C PHE A 124 0.91 -11.05 16.71
N LYS A 125 2.19 -11.25 16.37
CA LYS A 125 3.32 -10.75 17.17
C LYS A 125 3.82 -9.41 16.61
N GLY A 126 4.38 -8.58 17.49
CA GLY A 126 4.97 -7.28 17.13
C GLY A 126 6.31 -7.40 16.41
N ILE A 127 6.38 -8.22 15.38
CA ILE A 127 7.56 -8.40 14.53
C ILE A 127 7.58 -7.26 13.53
N HIS A 128 8.71 -6.55 13.49
CA HIS A 128 8.89 -5.41 12.60
C HIS A 128 8.95 -5.90 11.15
N VAL A 129 8.07 -5.39 10.31
CA VAL A 129 7.98 -5.73 8.88
C VAL A 129 7.65 -4.45 8.12
N ALA A 130 7.96 -4.41 6.83
CA ALA A 130 7.62 -3.26 6.01
C ALA A 130 6.81 -3.65 4.76
N TYR A 131 5.90 -2.77 4.37
CA TYR A 131 5.11 -2.88 3.16
C TYR A 131 5.47 -1.73 2.22
N TYR A 132 5.64 -2.00 0.94
CA TYR A 132 5.89 -0.97 -0.08
C TYR A 132 4.83 -1.12 -1.15
N LEU A 133 4.02 -0.08 -1.33
CA LEU A 133 2.86 -0.07 -2.21
C LEU A 133 3.04 0.95 -3.32
N LEU A 134 2.92 0.51 -4.56
CA LEU A 134 2.94 1.41 -5.72
C LEU A 134 1.56 1.42 -6.37
N TYR A 135 0.93 2.59 -6.36
CA TYR A 135 -0.31 2.82 -7.11
C TYR A 135 0.01 3.54 -8.41
N GLN A 136 -0.77 3.25 -9.44
CA GLN A 136 -0.72 3.96 -10.71
C GLN A 136 -2.12 4.33 -11.17
N LYS A 137 -2.29 5.54 -11.70
CA LYS A 137 -3.53 5.93 -12.38
C LYS A 137 -3.75 5.03 -13.58
N ALA A 138 -4.94 4.46 -13.69
CA ALA A 138 -5.32 3.60 -14.80
C ALA A 138 -6.77 3.86 -15.21
N THR A 139 -7.11 3.40 -16.42
CA THR A 139 -8.47 3.37 -16.94
C THR A 139 -8.88 1.91 -17.14
N LYS A 140 -10.07 1.53 -16.69
CA LYS A 140 -10.59 0.15 -16.80
C LYS A 140 -10.99 -0.22 -18.22
#